data_AF-A0A2R6L360-F1
#
_entry.id   AF-A0A2R6L360-F1
#
_cell.length_a   1.000
_cell.length_b   1.000
_cell.length_c   1.000
_cell.angle_alpha   90.00
_cell.angle_beta   90.00
_cell.angle_gamma   90.00
#
_symmetry.space_group_name_H-M   'P 1'
#
loop_
_entity.id
_entity.type
_entity.pdbx_description
1 polymer ?
#
loop_
_entity_poly.entity_id
_entity_poly.type
_entity_poly.pdbx_seq_one_letter_code
_entity_poly.pdbx_strand_id
1 'polypeptide(L)'
;EKYMDHVMAYIDDDTVEDEITGREQEPDEQFLRGVEEKLDLPEDRKDDFRQEVSNWVSRRAREGDTFNPQDNDRLRRALERKLWEDKKHNINFSALVSSGEMDDEERNQWIDALIEQGYSEDGAAEVLEFAGAEVAKSEMEE
;
A
#
# COMPACT_ATOMS: atom_id res chain seq x y z
N GLU A 1 3.07 4.22 7.68
CA GLU A 1 4.29 3.90 8.45
C GLU A 1 4.83 2.48 8.26
N LYS A 2 4.02 1.43 8.45
CA LYS A 2 4.43 0.00 8.52
C LYS A 2 5.60 -0.48 7.64
N TYR A 3 5.69 -0.13 6.36
CA TYR A 3 6.82 -0.56 5.51
C TYR A 3 8.17 -0.05 6.02
N MET A 4 8.24 1.19 6.51
CA MET A 4 9.50 1.78 6.94
C MET A 4 9.97 1.21 8.26
N ASP A 5 9.04 0.96 9.19
CA ASP A 5 9.38 0.38 10.48
C ASP A 5 10.02 -0.99 10.29
N HIS A 6 9.44 -1.78 9.38
CA HIS A 6 10.01 -3.06 8.96
C HIS A 6 11.36 -2.90 8.23
N VAL A 7 11.55 -1.88 7.37
CA VAL A 7 12.85 -1.61 6.72
C VAL A 7 13.90 -1.21 7.75
N MET A 8 13.57 -0.33 8.71
CA MET A 8 14.50 0.13 9.73
C MET A 8 14.90 -1.01 10.65
N ALA A 9 13.92 -1.80 11.13
CA ALA A 9 14.18 -3.01 11.91
C ALA A 9 15.06 -4.02 11.14
N TYR A 10 14.83 -4.19 9.83
CA TYR A 10 15.67 -5.05 8.99
C TYR A 10 17.12 -4.55 8.88
N ILE A 11 17.32 -3.24 8.71
CA ILE A 11 18.65 -2.65 8.57
C ILE A 11 19.42 -2.60 9.90
N ASP A 12 18.72 -2.33 10.99
CA ASP A 12 19.30 -2.15 12.32
C ASP A 12 19.40 -3.47 13.13
N ASP A 13 18.95 -4.60 12.55
CA ASP A 13 18.85 -5.91 13.23
C ASP A 13 18.00 -5.82 14.51
N ASP A 14 16.89 -5.08 14.41
CA ASP A 14 15.97 -4.78 15.50
C ASP A 14 14.57 -5.37 15.24
N THR A 15 13.65 -5.15 16.17
CA THR A 15 12.26 -5.62 16.09
C THR A 15 11.29 -4.47 15.81
N VAL A 16 10.10 -4.83 15.30
CA VAL A 16 8.98 -3.91 15.11
C VAL A 16 7.93 -4.19 16.18
N GLU A 17 7.38 -3.16 16.79
CA GLU A 17 6.20 -3.30 17.67
C GLU A 17 4.93 -3.43 16.82
N ASP A 18 4.18 -4.50 17.02
CA ASP A 18 2.87 -4.67 16.40
C ASP A 18 1.84 -3.74 17.06
N GLU A 19 1.25 -2.83 16.28
CA GLU A 19 0.32 -1.79 16.77
C GLU A 19 -0.96 -2.34 17.42
N ILE A 20 -1.33 -3.59 17.13
CA ILE A 20 -2.57 -4.21 17.62
C ILE A 20 -2.31 -4.94 18.94
N THR A 21 -1.18 -5.65 19.02
CA THR A 21 -0.85 -6.57 20.11
C THR A 21 0.19 -6.01 21.08
N GLY A 22 0.91 -4.94 20.69
CA GLY A 22 2.01 -4.33 21.42
C GLY A 22 3.22 -5.24 21.59
N ARG A 23 3.38 -6.25 20.72
CA ARG A 23 4.45 -7.23 20.80
C ARG A 23 5.56 -6.90 19.83
N GLU A 24 6.79 -7.08 20.28
CA GLU A 24 7.96 -7.05 19.42
C GLU A 24 7.96 -8.29 18.51
N GLN A 25 8.17 -8.05 17.21
CA GLN A 25 8.25 -9.07 16.18
C GLN A 25 9.41 -8.78 15.23
N GLU A 26 9.96 -9.83 14.62
CA GLU A 26 10.96 -9.68 13.57
C GLU A 26 10.37 -8.93 12.36
N PRO A 27 11.21 -8.19 11.61
CA PRO A 27 10.77 -7.51 10.41
C PRO A 27 10.21 -8.53 9.40
N ASP A 28 8.95 -8.33 9.00
CA ASP A 28 8.29 -9.14 7.97
C ASP A 28 8.94 -8.91 6.58
N GLU A 29 9.96 -9.71 6.27
CA GLU A 29 10.64 -9.67 4.97
C GLU A 29 9.72 -10.06 3.80
N GLN A 30 8.69 -10.88 4.03
CA GLN A 30 7.74 -11.25 2.97
C GLN A 30 6.88 -10.05 2.59
N PHE A 31 6.42 -9.29 3.57
CA PHE A 31 5.72 -8.02 3.33
C PHE A 31 6.62 -7.02 2.61
N LEU A 32 7.87 -6.84 3.06
CA LEU A 32 8.84 -5.96 2.41
C LEU A 32 9.03 -6.34 0.94
N ARG A 33 9.29 -7.62 0.66
CA ARG A 33 9.41 -8.14 -0.71
C ARG A 33 8.14 -7.90 -1.53
N GLY A 34 6.96 -8.13 -0.95
CA GLY A 34 5.69 -7.92 -1.63
C GLY A 34 5.48 -6.48 -2.08
N VAL A 35 5.94 -5.48 -1.31
CA VAL A 35 5.92 -4.07 -1.72
C VAL A 35 6.99 -3.79 -2.79
N GLU A 36 8.21 -4.28 -2.59
CA GLU A 36 9.34 -4.09 -3.50
C GLU A 36 9.09 -4.68 -4.90
N GLU A 37 8.39 -5.81 -4.99
CA GLU A 37 8.00 -6.40 -6.27
C GLU A 37 7.01 -5.52 -7.04
N LYS A 38 6.12 -4.79 -6.34
CA LYS A 38 5.23 -3.80 -6.99
C LYS A 38 5.98 -2.56 -7.49
N LEU A 39 7.23 -2.37 -7.07
CA LEU A 39 8.17 -1.37 -7.60
C LEU A 39 9.01 -1.88 -8.78
N ASP A 40 8.76 -3.12 -9.24
CA ASP A 40 9.61 -3.83 -10.20
C ASP A 40 11.07 -3.97 -9.70
N LEU A 41 11.25 -4.10 -8.38
CA LEU A 41 12.58 -4.25 -7.78
C LEU A 41 13.01 -5.72 -7.78
N PRO A 42 14.11 -6.06 -8.47
CA PRO A 42 14.61 -7.43 -8.48
C PRO A 42 15.19 -7.80 -7.11
N GLU A 43 15.19 -9.09 -6.79
CA GLU A 43 15.56 -9.59 -5.46
C GLU A 43 17.00 -9.22 -5.07
N ASP A 44 17.93 -9.25 -6.02
CA ASP A 44 19.34 -8.91 -5.80
C ASP A 44 19.56 -7.44 -5.42
N ARG A 45 18.55 -6.58 -5.63
CA ARG A 45 18.57 -5.15 -5.30
C ARG A 45 17.79 -4.81 -4.05
N LYS A 46 17.21 -5.79 -3.35
CA LYS A 46 16.38 -5.55 -2.16
C LYS A 46 17.16 -4.81 -1.07
N ASP A 47 18.39 -5.26 -0.79
CA ASP A 47 19.18 -4.74 0.33
C ASP A 47 19.67 -3.32 0.03
N ASP A 48 20.12 -3.07 -1.20
CA ASP A 48 20.48 -1.73 -1.68
C ASP A 48 19.29 -0.76 -1.53
N PHE A 49 18.10 -1.18 -1.98
CA PHE A 49 16.91 -0.34 -1.91
C PHE A 49 16.47 -0.06 -0.47
N ARG A 50 16.44 -1.07 0.40
CA ARG A 50 16.15 -0.91 1.83
C ARG A 50 17.13 0.07 2.49
N GLN A 51 18.41 -0.01 2.14
CA GLN A 51 19.43 0.91 2.63
C GLN A 51 19.20 2.34 2.12
N GLU A 52 18.83 2.53 0.85
CA GLU A 52 18.47 3.84 0.29
C GLU A 52 17.26 4.45 1.02
N VAL A 53 16.24 3.64 1.29
CA VAL A 53 15.04 4.02 2.03
C VAL A 53 15.37 4.43 3.47
N SER A 54 16.15 3.63 4.19
CA SER A 54 16.63 3.93 5.55
C SER A 54 17.45 5.24 5.60
N ASN A 55 18.36 5.43 4.64
CA ASN A 55 19.17 6.65 4.52
C ASN A 55 18.29 7.88 4.30
N TRP A 56 17.25 7.76 3.48
CA TRP A 56 16.33 8.84 3.20
C TRP A 56 15.51 9.23 4.45
N VAL A 57 14.99 8.26 5.20
CA VAL A 57 14.31 8.51 6.49
C VAL A 57 15.24 9.18 7.48
N SER A 58 16.45 8.62 7.64
CA SER A 58 17.46 9.14 8.58
C SER A 58 17.84 10.59 8.28
N ARG A 59 17.94 10.94 7.00
CA ARG A 59 18.21 12.32 6.57
C ARG A 59 17.05 13.25 6.95
N ARG A 60 15.82 12.85 6.64
CA ARG A 60 14.63 13.67 6.88
C ARG A 60 14.38 13.90 8.39
N ALA A 61 14.58 12.85 9.20
CA ALA A 61 14.50 12.95 10.65
C ALA A 61 15.51 13.97 11.23
N ARG A 62 16.72 14.07 10.68
CA ARG A 62 17.72 15.08 11.07
C ARG A 62 17.33 16.50 10.68
N GLU A 63 16.54 16.65 9.62
CA GLU A 63 15.98 17.93 9.16
C GLU A 63 14.73 18.36 9.97
N GLY A 64 14.30 17.53 10.93
CA GLY A 64 13.14 17.80 11.80
C GLY A 64 11.80 17.51 11.13
N ASP A 65 11.83 16.82 10.00
CA ASP A 65 10.67 16.48 9.21
C ASP A 65 10.35 14.99 9.39
N THR A 66 9.07 14.66 9.57
CA THR A 66 8.61 13.28 9.71
C THR A 66 8.41 12.66 8.34
N PHE A 67 8.83 11.42 8.18
CA PHE A 67 8.60 10.70 6.93
C PHE A 67 7.09 10.57 6.64
N ASN A 68 6.72 10.90 5.40
CA ASN A 68 5.39 10.64 4.87
C ASN A 68 5.53 9.81 3.57
N PRO A 69 4.99 8.58 3.50
CA PRO A 69 5.01 7.77 2.27
C PRO A 69 4.41 8.49 1.07
N GLN A 70 3.50 9.44 1.32
CA GLN A 70 2.86 10.23 0.29
C GLN A 70 3.83 11.12 -0.49
N ASP A 71 4.99 11.45 0.10
CA ASP A 71 6.00 12.32 -0.52
C ASP A 71 6.84 11.62 -1.60
N ASN A 72 6.66 10.31 -1.78
CA ASN A 72 7.30 9.54 -2.84
C ASN A 72 6.23 8.80 -3.65
N ASP A 73 5.86 9.36 -4.81
CA ASP A 73 4.82 8.80 -5.68
C ASP A 73 5.05 7.33 -6.06
N ARG A 74 6.33 6.93 -6.24
CA ARG A 74 6.66 5.56 -6.63
C ARG A 74 6.42 4.59 -5.48
N LEU A 75 6.89 4.93 -4.28
CA LEU A 75 6.68 4.12 -3.07
C LEU A 75 5.20 4.08 -2.67
N ARG A 76 4.52 5.23 -2.72
CA ARG A 76 3.07 5.33 -2.47
C ARG A 76 2.28 4.34 -3.33
N ARG A 77 2.47 4.40 -4.65
CA ARG A 77 1.77 3.51 -5.60
C ARG A 77 2.05 2.03 -5.35
N ALA A 78 3.27 1.68 -4.97
CA ALA A 78 3.59 0.28 -4.67
C ALA A 78 2.90 -0.22 -3.40
N LEU A 79 2.86 0.60 -2.35
CA LEU A 79 2.12 0.31 -1.13
C LEU A 79 0.62 0.16 -1.42
N GLU A 80 0.04 1.05 -2.22
CA GLU A 80 -1.37 0.99 -2.62
C GLU A 80 -1.67 -0.28 -3.43
N ARG A 81 -0.82 -0.63 -4.40
CA ARG A 81 -0.96 -1.89 -5.16
C ARG A 81 -0.86 -3.12 -4.28
N LYS A 82 0.05 -3.13 -3.30
CA LYS A 82 0.17 -4.24 -2.36
C LYS A 82 -1.07 -4.35 -1.47
N LEU A 83 -1.56 -3.22 -0.96
CA LEU A 83 -2.78 -3.15 -0.18
C LEU A 83 -4.00 -3.64 -0.98
N TRP A 84 -4.06 -3.31 -2.26
CA TRP A 84 -5.09 -3.79 -3.19
C TRP A 84 -5.05 -5.30 -3.33
N GLU A 85 -3.88 -5.87 -3.60
CA GLU A 85 -3.70 -7.31 -3.75
C GLU A 85 -4.09 -8.09 -2.49
N ASP A 86 -3.80 -7.54 -1.31
CA ASP A 86 -4.11 -8.16 -0.04
C ASP A 86 -5.61 -8.09 0.28
N LYS A 87 -6.30 -7.02 -0.14
CA LYS A 87 -7.72 -6.78 0.15
C LYS A 87 -8.67 -7.24 -0.94
N LYS A 88 -8.23 -7.41 -2.20
CA LYS A 88 -9.11 -7.70 -3.35
C LYS A 88 -10.02 -8.90 -3.10
N HIS A 89 -9.52 -9.97 -2.47
CA HIS A 89 -10.31 -11.17 -2.21
C HIS A 89 -11.38 -11.00 -1.12
N ASN A 90 -11.27 -9.97 -0.28
CA ASN A 90 -12.23 -9.66 0.77
C ASN A 90 -13.21 -8.54 0.37
N ILE A 91 -13.00 -7.90 -0.78
CA ILE A 91 -13.88 -6.89 -1.33
C ILE A 91 -14.99 -7.60 -2.09
N ASN A 92 -16.25 -7.33 -1.74
CA ASN A 92 -17.39 -7.79 -2.52
C ASN A 92 -17.53 -6.91 -3.78
N PHE A 93 -16.80 -7.28 -4.84
CA PHE A 93 -16.81 -6.58 -6.13
C PHE A 93 -18.21 -6.36 -6.71
N SER A 94 -19.14 -7.30 -6.48
CA SER A 94 -20.52 -7.15 -6.95
C SER A 94 -21.25 -6.00 -6.26
N ALA A 95 -20.94 -5.70 -4.99
CA ALA A 95 -21.48 -4.53 -4.29
C ALA A 95 -20.80 -3.22 -4.73
N LEU A 96 -19.60 -3.31 -5.29
CA LEU A 96 -18.79 -2.17 -5.74
C LEU A 96 -19.16 -1.72 -7.17
N VAL A 97 -19.66 -2.63 -8.01
CA VAL A 97 -19.96 -2.40 -9.44
C VAL A 97 -21.44 -2.56 -9.81
N SER A 98 -22.31 -3.05 -8.90
CA SER A 98 -23.77 -3.16 -9.16
C SER A 98 -24.46 -1.84 -9.55
N SER A 99 -23.80 -0.69 -9.40
CA SER A 99 -24.27 0.58 -9.92
C SER A 99 -23.57 0.86 -11.26
N GLY A 100 -24.11 0.32 -12.36
CA GLY A 100 -23.72 0.71 -13.74
C GLY A 100 -23.92 2.22 -14.03
N GLU A 101 -24.53 2.94 -13.08
CA GLU A 101 -24.59 4.38 -12.93
C GLU A 101 -24.27 4.73 -11.46
N MET A 102 -23.05 4.49 -10.97
CA MET A 102 -22.63 5.08 -9.68
C MET A 102 -22.74 6.59 -9.79
N ASP A 103 -23.63 7.19 -9.00
CA ASP A 103 -23.65 8.64 -8.88
C ASP A 103 -22.37 9.13 -8.17
N ASP A 104 -22.08 10.43 -8.29
CA ASP A 104 -20.88 11.02 -7.69
C ASP A 104 -20.87 10.85 -6.16
N GLU A 105 -22.03 10.67 -5.53
CA GLU A 105 -22.18 10.55 -4.07
C GLU A 105 -21.80 9.15 -3.57
N GLU A 106 -22.23 8.08 -4.26
CA GLU A 106 -21.79 6.71 -4.01
C GLU A 106 -20.30 6.55 -4.26
N ARG A 107 -19.77 7.16 -5.34
CA ARG A 107 -18.33 7.13 -5.63
C ARG A 107 -17.50 7.76 -4.51
N ASN A 108 -17.92 8.92 -4.00
CA ASN A 108 -17.23 9.58 -2.91
C ASN A 108 -17.26 8.77 -1.62
N GLN A 109 -18.39 8.11 -1.30
CA GLN A 109 -18.46 7.20 -0.14
C GLN A 109 -17.48 6.04 -0.24
N TRP A 110 -17.29 5.49 -1.44
CA TRP A 110 -16.29 4.45 -1.67
C TRP A 110 -14.85 4.97 -1.58
N ILE A 111 -14.60 6.18 -2.09
CA ILE A 111 -13.30 6.85 -1.92
C ILE A 111 -13.01 7.05 -0.43
N ASP A 112 -13.95 7.59 0.34
CA ASP A 112 -13.81 7.78 1.78
C ASP A 112 -13.55 6.46 2.51
N ALA A 113 -14.31 5.41 2.18
CA ALA A 113 -14.11 4.08 2.75
C ALA A 113 -12.72 3.50 2.42
N LEU A 114 -12.19 3.75 1.21
CA LEU A 114 -10.83 3.34 0.85
C LEU A 114 -9.77 4.19 1.56
N ILE A 115 -10.01 5.48 1.76
CA ILE A 115 -9.13 6.35 2.56
C ILE A 115 -9.05 5.84 3.99
N GLU A 116 -10.19 5.48 4.61
CA GLU A 116 -10.23 4.85 5.95
C GLU A 116 -9.44 3.53 6.00
N GLN A 117 -9.30 2.86 4.85
CA GLN A 117 -8.53 1.62 4.70
C GLN A 117 -7.04 1.84 4.41
N GLY A 118 -6.59 3.09 4.33
CA GLY A 118 -5.19 3.50 4.19
C GLY A 118 -4.75 3.89 2.78
N TYR A 119 -5.69 4.06 1.83
CA TYR A 119 -5.37 4.57 0.49
C TYR A 119 -5.27 6.10 0.48
N SER A 120 -4.50 6.66 -0.45
CA SER A 120 -4.66 8.08 -0.79
C SER A 120 -5.95 8.31 -1.57
N GLU A 121 -6.42 9.56 -1.65
CA GLU A 121 -7.62 9.92 -2.44
C GLU A 121 -7.46 9.52 -3.91
N ASP A 122 -6.32 9.85 -4.52
CA ASP A 122 -5.99 9.44 -5.89
C ASP A 122 -5.90 7.91 -6.03
N GLY A 123 -5.27 7.23 -5.06
CA GLY A 123 -5.15 5.78 -5.07
C GLY A 123 -6.50 5.06 -4.93
N ALA A 124 -7.40 5.62 -4.14
CA ALA A 124 -8.76 5.13 -3.98
C ALA A 124 -9.57 5.25 -5.29
N ALA A 125 -9.44 6.38 -5.99
CA ALA A 125 -10.06 6.57 -7.30
C ALA A 125 -9.50 5.59 -8.35
N GLU A 126 -8.17 5.38 -8.37
CA GLU A 126 -7.51 4.45 -9.31
C GLU A 126 -7.93 2.99 -9.03
N VAL A 127 -8.11 2.63 -7.76
CA VAL A 127 -8.67 1.33 -7.35
C VAL A 127 -10.10 1.14 -7.85
N LEU A 128 -10.96 2.15 -7.73
CA LEU A 128 -12.34 2.08 -8.20
C LEU A 128 -12.41 1.90 -9.73
N GLU A 129 -11.56 2.61 -10.46
CA GLU A 129 -11.45 2.46 -11.92
C GLU A 129 -11.01 1.04 -12.30
N PHE A 130 -9.98 0.51 -11.63
CA PHE A 130 -9.49 -0.85 -11.86
C PHE A 130 -10.54 -1.91 -11.52
N ALA A 131 -11.25 -1.76 -10.40
CA ALA A 131 -12.32 -2.66 -9.99
C ALA A 131 -13.47 -2.68 -11.01
N GLY A 132 -13.86 -1.52 -11.53
CA GLY A 132 -14.86 -1.42 -12.60
C GLY A 132 -14.43 -2.15 -13.89
N ALA A 133 -13.16 -1.99 -14.27
CA ALA A 133 -12.62 -2.67 -15.45
C ALA A 133 -12.55 -4.21 -15.28
N GLU A 134 -12.16 -4.70 -14.10
CA GLU A 134 -12.03 -6.13 -13.84
C GLU A 134 -13.40 -6.83 -13.79
N VAL A 135 -14.42 -6.19 -13.19
CA VAL A 135 -15.79 -6.71 -13.18
C VAL A 135 -16.38 -6.74 -14.59
N ALA A 136 -16.24 -5.65 -15.36
CA ALA A 136 -16.72 -5.61 -16.74
C ALA A 136 -16.09 -6.71 -17.61
N LYS A 137 -14.81 -7.02 -17.37
CA LYS A 137 -14.13 -8.12 -18.05
C LYS A 137 -14.69 -9.49 -17.63
N SER A 138 -14.93 -9.71 -16.33
CA SER A 138 -15.52 -10.96 -15.84
C SER A 138 -16.93 -11.23 -16.40
N GLU A 139 -17.78 -10.20 -16.52
CA GLU A 139 -19.11 -10.32 -17.12
C GLU A 139 -19.08 -10.59 -18.63
N MET A 140 -17.99 -10.23 -19.33
CA MET A 140 -17.82 -10.51 -20.76
C MET A 140 -17.27 -11.92 -21.04
N GLU A 141 -16.66 -12.56 -20.05
CA GLU A 141 -16.11 -13.93 -20.13
C GLU A 141 -17.14 -15.01 -19.71
N GLU A 142 -18.31 -14.61 -19.19
CA GLU A 142 -19.47 -15.47 -18.88
C GLU A 142 -20.51 -15.60 -20.01
#